data_AF-A0A6N0HTZ8-F1
#
_entry.id   AF-A0A6N0HTZ8-F1
#
_cell.length_a   1.000
_cell.length_b   1.000
_cell.length_c   1.000
_cell.angle_alpha   90.00
_cell.angle_beta   90.00
_cell.angle_gamma   90.00
#
_symmetry.space_group_name_H-M   'P 1'
#
loop_
_entity.id
_entity.type
_entity.pdbx_description
1 polymer ?
#
loop_
_entity_poly.entity_id
_entity_poly.type
_entity_poly.pdbx_seq_one_letter_code
_entity_poly.pdbx_strand_id
1 'polypeptide(L)'
;MPDDRIIDIVSHLNEGRTLIDSAEERLQLAELNLRAGIRAKRSAAYDAALEYLRVAAEQLPEDPWRETPTLMRALAAETQQCCYLTGRAEEADQWIGILLGHAHIDLERSDILATRTRQYATLGRMEESILAAIQGWPSSVWSLPTTHGGRYRRGATTG
;
A
#
# COMPACT_ATOMS: atom_id res chain seq x y z
N MET A 1 -2.85 -13.21 -22.25
CA MET A 1 -1.46 -13.12 -22.77
C MET A 1 -0.53 -13.79 -21.78
N PRO A 2 0.39 -14.67 -22.22
CA PRO A 2 1.40 -15.26 -21.33
C PRO A 2 2.21 -14.16 -20.65
N ASP A 3 2.46 -14.29 -19.35
CA ASP A 3 3.16 -13.29 -18.53
C ASP A 3 4.62 -13.06 -18.98
N ASP A 4 5.20 -13.99 -19.75
CA ASP A 4 6.62 -13.94 -20.12
C ASP A 4 6.98 -12.88 -21.15
N ARG A 5 6.00 -12.35 -21.91
CA ARG A 5 6.24 -11.32 -22.94
C ARG A 5 5.69 -9.94 -22.60
N ILE A 6 5.06 -9.79 -21.43
CA ILE A 6 4.39 -8.52 -21.10
C ILE A 6 5.37 -7.36 -21.00
N ILE A 7 6.55 -7.61 -20.44
CA ILE A 7 7.61 -6.59 -20.26
C ILE A 7 8.08 -6.09 -21.62
N ASP A 8 8.39 -6.98 -22.56
CA ASP A 8 8.86 -6.60 -23.90
C ASP A 8 7.82 -5.77 -24.66
N ILE A 9 6.56 -6.21 -24.65
CA ILE A 9 5.45 -5.53 -25.34
C ILE A 9 5.21 -4.15 -24.71
N VAL A 10 5.11 -4.09 -23.38
CA VAL A 10 4.85 -2.84 -22.66
C VAL A 10 5.97 -1.84 -22.85
N SER A 11 7.22 -2.30 -22.87
CA SER A 11 8.36 -1.42 -23.11
C SER A 11 8.26 -0.75 -24.48
N HIS A 12 7.89 -1.48 -25.54
CA HIS A 12 7.65 -0.88 -26.86
C HIS A 12 6.44 0.08 -26.88
N LEU A 13 5.34 -0.27 -26.22
CA LEU A 13 4.17 0.62 -26.13
C LEU A 13 4.48 1.90 -25.35
N ASN A 14 5.32 1.81 -24.32
CA ASN A 14 5.72 2.95 -23.51
C ASN A 14 6.52 3.98 -24.32
N GLU A 15 7.31 3.57 -25.31
CA GLU A 15 8.02 4.49 -26.22
C GLU A 15 7.03 5.33 -27.05
N GLY A 16 5.89 4.74 -27.43
CA GLY A 16 4.85 5.42 -28.21
C GLY A 16 3.76 6.10 -27.38
N ARG A 17 3.85 6.08 -26.05
CA ARG A 17 2.72 6.44 -25.17
C ARG A 17 2.17 7.86 -25.37
N THR A 18 3.00 8.81 -25.82
CA THR A 18 2.59 10.19 -26.06
C THR A 18 1.75 10.36 -27.33
N LEU A 19 1.64 9.31 -28.15
CA LEU A 19 0.83 9.29 -29.38
C LEU A 19 -0.58 8.72 -29.14
N ILE A 20 -0.88 8.31 -27.90
CA ILE A 20 -2.17 7.72 -27.55
C ILE A 20 -3.13 8.81 -27.08
N ASP A 21 -4.09 9.17 -27.93
CA ASP A 21 -5.09 10.19 -27.62
C ASP A 21 -6.37 9.60 -26.98
N SER A 22 -6.64 8.32 -27.22
CA SER A 22 -7.84 7.66 -26.69
C SER A 22 -7.71 7.37 -25.19
N ALA A 23 -8.68 7.84 -24.41
CA ALA A 23 -8.76 7.56 -22.98
C ALA A 23 -8.85 6.04 -22.68
N GLU A 24 -9.52 5.28 -23.56
CA GLU A 24 -9.62 3.83 -23.43
C GLU A 24 -8.26 3.16 -23.65
N GLU A 25 -7.51 3.56 -24.68
CA GLU A 25 -6.18 3.00 -24.96
C GLU A 25 -5.16 3.38 -23.88
N ARG A 26 -5.25 4.61 -23.35
CA ARG A 26 -4.44 5.03 -22.19
C ARG A 26 -4.74 4.13 -20.98
N LEU A 27 -6.01 3.88 -20.69
CA LEU A 27 -6.40 3.01 -19.58
C LEU A 27 -5.89 1.57 -19.78
N GLN A 28 -5.99 1.03 -21.00
CA GLN A 28 -5.42 -0.29 -21.33
C GLN A 28 -3.89 -0.31 -21.13
N LEU A 29 -3.18 0.75 -21.54
CA LEU A 29 -1.75 0.88 -21.30
C LEU A 29 -1.41 0.97 -19.81
N ALA A 30 -2.26 1.63 -19.00
CA ALA A 30 -2.11 1.69 -17.56
C ALA A 30 -2.21 0.29 -16.91
N GLU A 31 -3.20 -0.51 -17.31
CA GLU A 31 -3.36 -1.89 -16.83
C GLU A 31 -2.19 -2.79 -17.23
N LEU A 32 -1.69 -2.66 -18.46
CA LEU A 32 -0.54 -3.41 -18.93
C LEU A 32 0.73 -3.04 -18.15
N ASN A 33 0.94 -1.76 -17.89
CA ASN A 33 2.06 -1.29 -17.08
C ASN A 33 1.96 -1.74 -15.62
N LEU A 34 0.77 -1.75 -15.02
CA LEU A 34 0.58 -2.31 -13.67
C LEU A 34 1.01 -3.79 -13.64
N ARG A 35 0.59 -4.59 -14.64
CA ARG A 35 0.97 -6.00 -14.73
C ARG A 35 2.47 -6.19 -14.94
N ALA A 36 3.09 -5.37 -15.79
CA ALA A 36 4.55 -5.38 -15.98
C ALA A 36 5.30 -5.01 -14.69
N GLY A 37 4.82 -4.00 -13.95
CA GLY A 37 5.36 -3.61 -12.64
C GLY A 37 5.27 -4.74 -11.62
N ILE A 38 4.10 -5.37 -11.48
CA ILE A 38 3.92 -6.54 -10.59
C ILE A 38 4.89 -7.68 -10.98
N ARG A 39 5.05 -7.93 -12.28
CA ARG A 39 5.95 -8.97 -12.79
C ARG A 39 7.42 -8.65 -12.47
N ALA A 40 7.85 -7.41 -12.69
CA ALA A 40 9.19 -6.93 -12.36
C ALA A 40 9.46 -7.03 -10.86
N LYS A 41 8.51 -6.61 -10.01
CA LYS A 41 8.58 -6.74 -8.55
C LYS A 41 8.76 -8.21 -8.12
N ARG A 42 8.01 -9.14 -8.72
CA ARG A 42 8.14 -10.59 -8.44
C ARG A 42 9.52 -11.16 -8.78
N SER A 43 10.23 -10.54 -9.74
CA SER A 43 11.62 -10.87 -10.09
C SER A 43 12.65 -10.08 -9.28
N ALA A 44 12.23 -9.36 -8.23
CA ALA A 44 13.06 -8.45 -7.44
C ALA A 44 13.68 -7.26 -8.22
N ALA A 45 13.17 -6.96 -9.42
CA ALA A 45 13.56 -5.77 -10.19
C ALA A 45 12.72 -4.56 -9.77
N TYR A 46 12.93 -4.08 -8.54
CA TYR A 46 12.03 -3.09 -7.92
C TYR A 46 12.08 -1.69 -8.55
N ASP A 47 13.26 -1.19 -8.94
CA ASP A 47 13.33 0.10 -9.64
C ASP A 47 12.67 0.03 -11.02
N ALA A 48 12.87 -1.06 -11.77
CA ALA A 48 12.16 -1.29 -13.03
C ALA A 48 10.63 -1.40 -12.82
N ALA A 49 10.20 -2.02 -11.72
CA ALA A 49 8.79 -2.04 -11.35
C ALA A 49 8.24 -0.62 -11.15
N LEU A 50 8.96 0.24 -10.43
CA LEU A 50 8.58 1.64 -10.23
C LEU A 50 8.48 2.42 -11.54
N GLU A 51 9.34 2.15 -12.52
CA GLU A 51 9.27 2.77 -13.85
C GLU A 51 7.95 2.42 -14.56
N TYR A 52 7.58 1.13 -14.59
CA TYR A 52 6.29 0.73 -15.17
C TYR A 52 5.10 1.32 -14.41
N LEU A 53 5.12 1.26 -13.07
CA LEU A 53 4.04 1.81 -12.25
C LEU A 53 3.89 3.33 -12.43
N ARG A 54 4.99 4.06 -12.61
CA ARG A 54 4.94 5.49 -12.94
C ARG A 54 4.27 5.75 -14.27
N VAL A 55 4.62 4.99 -15.31
CA VAL A 55 3.93 5.12 -16.61
C VAL A 55 2.45 4.77 -16.47
N ALA A 56 2.09 3.75 -15.69
CA ALA A 56 0.69 3.44 -15.44
C ALA A 56 -0.05 4.65 -14.84
N ALA A 57 0.54 5.32 -13.84
CA ALA A 57 -0.05 6.49 -13.21
C ALA A 57 -0.27 7.65 -14.21
N GLU A 58 0.68 7.88 -15.13
CA GLU A 58 0.58 8.91 -16.17
C GLU A 58 -0.58 8.66 -17.17
N GLN A 59 -1.01 7.40 -17.31
CA GLN A 59 -2.06 7.01 -18.26
C GLN A 59 -3.46 6.95 -17.64
N LEU A 60 -3.57 7.13 -16.32
CA LEU A 60 -4.86 7.14 -15.64
C LEU A 60 -5.70 8.40 -15.97
N PRO A 61 -7.04 8.34 -15.79
CA PRO A 61 -7.91 9.50 -15.90
C PRO A 61 -7.59 10.53 -14.81
N GLU A 62 -8.22 11.72 -14.91
CA GLU A 62 -8.00 12.82 -13.97
C GLU A 62 -8.41 12.47 -12.53
N ASP A 63 -9.49 11.70 -12.35
CA ASP A 63 -9.96 11.22 -11.04
C ASP A 63 -9.96 9.67 -10.96
N PRO A 64 -8.77 9.04 -10.85
CA PRO A 64 -8.66 7.59 -10.96
C PRO A 64 -9.21 6.82 -9.75
N TRP A 65 -9.30 7.48 -8.59
CA TRP A 65 -9.89 6.90 -7.38
C TRP A 65 -11.41 6.74 -7.50
N ARG A 66 -12.07 7.58 -8.31
CA ARG A 66 -13.49 7.50 -8.61
C ARG A 66 -13.77 6.67 -9.87
N GLU A 67 -13.01 6.89 -10.93
CA GLU A 67 -13.30 6.32 -12.25
C GLU A 67 -12.73 4.90 -12.42
N THR A 68 -11.58 4.63 -11.81
CA THR A 68 -10.88 3.33 -11.93
C THR A 68 -10.37 2.84 -10.56
N PRO A 69 -11.23 2.76 -9.53
CA PRO A 69 -10.82 2.57 -8.13
C PRO A 69 -9.99 1.30 -7.90
N THR A 70 -10.32 0.21 -8.58
CA THR A 70 -9.61 -1.06 -8.46
C THR A 70 -8.18 -0.96 -9.00
N LEU A 71 -8.01 -0.33 -10.16
CA LEU A 71 -6.70 -0.14 -10.79
C LEU A 71 -5.84 0.81 -9.95
N MET A 72 -6.41 1.94 -9.51
CA MET A 72 -5.69 2.93 -8.72
C MET A 72 -5.25 2.38 -7.36
N ARG A 73 -6.11 1.60 -6.67
CA ARG A 73 -5.73 0.91 -5.42
C ARG A 73 -4.56 -0.04 -5.61
N ALA A 74 -4.63 -0.88 -6.65
CA ALA A 74 -3.57 -1.83 -6.93
C ALA A 74 -2.26 -1.10 -7.27
N LEU A 75 -2.32 -0.06 -8.09
CA LEU A 75 -1.17 0.76 -8.45
C LEU A 75 -0.52 1.42 -7.23
N ALA A 76 -1.33 2.04 -6.35
CA ALA A 76 -0.84 2.66 -5.12
C ALA A 76 -0.18 1.64 -4.19
N ALA A 77 -0.79 0.46 -3.99
CA ALA A 77 -0.24 -0.59 -3.14
C ALA A 77 1.08 -1.16 -3.69
N GLU A 78 1.16 -1.38 -5.00
CA GLU A 78 2.36 -1.86 -5.68
C GLU A 78 3.50 -0.83 -5.63
N THR A 79 3.18 0.45 -5.82
CA THR A 79 4.14 1.57 -5.72
C THR A 79 4.65 1.70 -4.30
N GLN A 80 3.75 1.71 -3.30
CA GLN A 80 4.07 1.71 -1.88
C GLN A 80 5.11 0.64 -1.53
N GLN A 81 4.84 -0.60 -1.96
CA GLN A 81 5.69 -1.74 -1.65
C GLN A 81 7.06 -1.64 -2.33
N CYS A 82 7.12 -1.20 -3.59
CA CYS A 82 8.40 -1.03 -4.29
C CYS A 82 9.23 0.12 -3.72
N CYS A 83 8.62 1.24 -3.31
CA CYS A 83 9.30 2.31 -2.59
C CYS A 83 9.90 1.78 -1.27
N TYR A 84 9.16 1.00 -0.50
CA TYR A 84 9.66 0.39 0.73
C TYR A 84 10.85 -0.55 0.46
N LEU A 85 10.74 -1.42 -0.54
CA LEU A 85 11.78 -2.41 -0.88
C LEU A 85 13.05 -1.78 -1.48
N THR A 86 12.97 -0.56 -1.99
CA THR A 86 14.11 0.22 -2.50
C THR A 86 14.67 1.21 -1.47
N GLY A 87 14.19 1.18 -0.22
CA GLY A 87 14.67 2.05 0.86
C GLY A 87 14.11 3.48 0.82
N ARG A 88 13.12 3.76 -0.04
CA ARG A 88 12.42 5.06 -0.13
C ARG A 88 11.31 5.11 0.93
N ALA A 89 11.71 5.07 2.20
CA ALA A 89 10.80 4.89 3.32
C ALA A 89 9.76 6.02 3.44
N GLU A 90 10.16 7.27 3.25
CA GLU A 90 9.26 8.43 3.31
C GLU A 90 8.20 8.39 2.21
N GLU A 91 8.58 8.01 1.00
CA GLU A 91 7.65 7.90 -0.15
C GLU A 91 6.67 6.73 0.07
N ALA A 92 7.17 5.59 0.58
CA ALA A 92 6.33 4.49 1.01
C ALA A 92 5.31 4.90 2.09
N ASP A 93 5.72 5.72 3.06
CA ASP A 93 4.84 6.23 4.12
C ASP A 93 3.77 7.21 3.59
N GLN A 94 4.12 8.03 2.59
CA GLN A 94 3.15 8.89 1.91
C GLN A 94 2.07 8.06 1.20
N TRP A 95 2.46 7.00 0.49
CA TRP A 95 1.51 6.10 -0.17
C TRP A 95 0.59 5.38 0.83
N ILE A 96 1.10 4.98 2.00
CA ILE A 96 0.24 4.45 3.07
C ILE A 96 -0.82 5.48 3.50
N GLY A 97 -0.43 6.75 3.64
CA GLY A 97 -1.36 7.84 3.96
C GLY A 97 -2.46 8.00 2.91
N ILE A 98 -2.08 7.99 1.62
CA ILE A 98 -3.02 8.06 0.49
C ILE A 98 -3.99 6.87 0.53
N LEU A 99 -3.47 5.64 0.66
CA LEU A 99 -4.29 4.42 0.74
C LEU A 99 -5.30 4.49 1.90
N LEU A 100 -4.89 4.99 3.07
CA LEU A 100 -5.79 5.16 4.21
C LEU A 100 -6.87 6.22 3.99
N GLY A 101 -6.58 7.27 3.21
CA GLY A 101 -7.55 8.29 2.82
C GLY A 101 -8.66 7.75 1.91
N HIS A 102 -8.35 6.70 1.13
CA HIS A 102 -9.27 6.06 0.20
C HIS A 102 -9.82 4.70 0.67
N ALA A 103 -9.50 4.28 1.90
CA ALA A 103 -10.06 3.07 2.51
C ALA A 103 -11.44 3.37 3.10
N HIS A 104 -12.47 2.70 2.59
CA HIS A 104 -13.88 2.98 2.93
C HIS A 104 -14.44 2.05 4.01
N ILE A 105 -13.77 0.93 4.27
CA ILE A 105 -14.17 -0.03 5.30
C ILE A 105 -13.02 -0.31 6.27
N ASP A 106 -13.36 -0.65 7.50
CA ASP A 106 -12.39 -0.92 8.58
C ASP A 106 -11.40 -2.03 8.22
N LEU A 107 -11.84 -3.02 7.44
CA LEU A 107 -10.98 -4.11 6.99
C LEU A 107 -9.84 -3.61 6.10
N GLU A 108 -10.13 -2.75 5.12
CA GLU A 108 -9.12 -2.15 4.24
C GLU A 108 -8.12 -1.32 5.05
N ARG A 109 -8.61 -0.51 5.99
CA ARG A 109 -7.77 0.31 6.87
C ARG A 109 -6.84 -0.57 7.72
N SER A 110 -7.39 -1.63 8.29
CA SER A 110 -6.64 -2.61 9.09
C SER A 110 -5.52 -3.26 8.29
N ASP A 111 -5.79 -3.71 7.05
CA ASP A 111 -4.79 -4.34 6.19
C ASP A 111 -3.63 -3.39 5.82
N ILE A 112 -3.96 -2.12 5.55
CA ILE A 112 -2.97 -1.07 5.26
C ILE A 112 -2.10 -0.79 6.51
N LEU A 113 -2.71 -0.67 7.69
CA LEU A 113 -2.00 -0.41 8.94
C LEU A 113 -1.18 -1.61 9.41
N ALA A 114 -1.63 -2.84 9.16
CA ALA A 114 -0.85 -4.05 9.38
C ALA A 114 0.40 -4.10 8.49
N THR A 115 0.30 -3.61 7.25
CA THR A 115 1.46 -3.46 6.35
C THR A 115 2.45 -2.44 6.92
N ARG A 116 1.98 -1.26 7.34
CA ARG A 116 2.82 -0.23 7.96
C ARG A 116 3.52 -0.73 9.24
N THR A 117 2.78 -1.45 10.09
CA THR A 117 3.29 -2.03 11.34
C THR A 117 4.48 -2.95 11.08
N ARG A 118 4.36 -3.86 10.09
CA ARG A 118 5.44 -4.78 9.70
C ARG A 118 6.65 -4.05 9.11
N GLN A 119 6.42 -3.01 8.31
CA GLN A 119 7.49 -2.21 7.70
C GLN A 119 8.29 -1.46 8.78
N TYR A 120 7.62 -0.80 9.71
CA TYR A 120 8.27 -0.12 10.83
C TYR A 120 9.04 -1.08 11.75
N ALA A 121 8.48 -2.26 12.03
CA ALA A 121 9.20 -3.29 12.80
C ALA A 121 10.51 -3.71 12.12
N THR A 122 10.49 -3.87 10.79
CA THR A 122 11.68 -4.23 10.00
C THR A 122 12.74 -3.12 10.01
N LEU A 123 12.30 -1.86 10.03
CA LEU A 123 13.18 -0.68 10.07
C LEU A 123 13.67 -0.32 11.49
N GLY A 124 13.29 -1.09 12.52
CA GLY A 124 13.64 -0.79 13.92
C GLY A 124 12.85 0.37 14.54
N ARG A 125 11.82 0.89 13.84
CA ARG A 125 10.94 1.98 14.27
C ARG A 125 9.82 1.44 15.18
N MET A 126 10.21 0.91 16.34
CA MET A 126 9.32 0.13 17.20
C MET A 126 8.15 0.95 17.78
N GLU A 127 8.40 2.20 18.18
CA GLU A 127 7.37 3.08 18.71
C GLU A 127 6.29 3.35 17.65
N GLU A 128 6.69 3.70 16.43
CA GLU A 128 5.74 3.93 15.33
C GLU A 128 5.02 2.65 14.90
N SER A 129 5.67 1.49 14.98
CA SER A 129 5.05 0.19 14.73
C SER A 129 3.89 -0.09 15.70
N ILE A 130 4.11 0.14 17.00
CA ILE A 130 3.08 -0.03 18.04
C ILE A 130 1.91 0.93 17.81
N LEU A 131 2.19 2.20 17.50
CA LEU A 131 1.16 3.20 17.23
C LEU A 131 0.32 2.83 16.00
N ALA A 132 0.95 2.38 14.92
CA ALA A 132 0.25 1.93 13.73
C ALA A 132 -0.65 0.71 14.01
N ALA A 133 -0.19 -0.22 14.84
CA ALA A 133 -0.96 -1.40 15.24
C ALA A 133 -2.23 -1.01 16.04
N ILE A 134 -2.11 -0.08 16.99
CA ILE A 134 -3.24 0.42 17.78
C ILE A 134 -4.28 1.11 16.87
N GLN A 135 -3.82 1.90 15.89
CA GLN A 135 -4.71 2.57 14.94
C GLN A 135 -5.46 1.61 14.02
N GLY A 136 -4.90 0.43 13.76
CA GLY A 136 -5.49 -0.59 12.88
C GLY A 136 -6.59 -1.42 13.53
N TRP A 137 -6.76 -1.33 14.85
CA TRP A 137 -7.75 -2.13 15.55
C TRP A 137 -9.17 -1.58 15.38
N PRO A 138 -10.18 -2.48 15.26
CA PRO A 138 -11.58 -2.06 15.23
C PRO A 138 -11.93 -1.27 16.49
N SER A 139 -12.69 -0.19 16.34
CA SER A 139 -13.17 0.65 17.45
C SER A 139 -13.94 -0.15 18.52
N SER A 140 -14.55 -1.27 18.15
CA SER A 140 -15.23 -2.20 19.07
C SER A 140 -14.31 -2.84 20.11
N VAL A 141 -13.01 -2.98 19.83
CA VAL A 141 -12.02 -3.59 20.74
C VAL A 141 -11.61 -2.63 21.86
N TRP A 142 -11.70 -1.31 21.65
CA TRP A 142 -11.38 -0.29 22.66
C TRP A 142 -12.35 -0.28 23.87
N SER A 143 -13.47 -1.00 23.78
CA SER A 143 -14.51 -1.06 24.83
C SER A 143 -14.21 -2.02 25.99
N LEU A 144 -12.99 -2.58 26.10
CA LEU A 144 -12.64 -3.39 27.26
C LEU A 144 -12.46 -2.47 28.48
N PRO A 145 -13.16 -2.72 29.61
CA PRO A 145 -12.97 -1.93 30.81
C PRO A 145 -11.52 -2.10 31.25
N THR A 146 -10.76 -1.01 31.29
CA THR A 146 -9.47 -0.95 31.94
C THR A 146 -9.65 -1.34 33.41
N THR A 147 -9.55 -2.62 33.72
CA THR A 147 -9.42 -3.10 35.09
C THR A 147 -7.97 -2.84 35.50
N HIS A 148 -7.67 -1.57 35.79
CA HIS A 148 -6.52 -1.17 36.58
C HIS A 148 -7.03 -0.57 37.89
N GLY A 149 -7.38 -1.48 38.79
CA GLY A 149 -7.73 -1.20 40.17
C GLY A 149 -7.18 -2.29 41.08
N GLY A 150 -5.86 -2.50 41.02
CA GLY A 150 -5.16 -3.40 41.92
C GLY A 150 -5.35 -2.97 43.38
N ARG A 151 -6.19 -3.69 44.13
CA ARG A 151 -6.15 -3.68 45.60
C ARG A 151 -5.28 -4.83 46.06
N TYR A 152 -3.99 -4.57 46.16
CA TYR A 152 -3.12 -5.31 47.06
C TYR A 152 -3.24 -4.65 48.45
N ARG A 153 -4.04 -5.22 49.35
CA ARG A 153 -3.82 -5.02 50.80
C ARG A 153 -3.75 -6.38 51.46
N ARG A 154 -2.51 -6.71 51.85
CA ARG A 154 -2.10 -7.81 52.70
C ARG A 154 -3.01 -7.92 53.93
N GLY A 155 -3.35 -9.16 54.28
CA GLY A 155 -3.78 -9.49 55.63
C GLY A 155 -2.68 -9.13 56.64
N ALA A 156 -3.11 -8.60 57.77
CA ALA A 156 -2.39 -8.69 59.02
C ALA A 156 -3.41 -9.01 60.12
N THR A 157 -3.04 -10.03 60.86
CA THR A 157 -3.71 -10.77 61.92
C THR A 157 -3.76 -10.00 63.24
N THR A 158 -4.81 -10.30 64.02
CA THR A 158 -4.90 -10.36 65.50
C THR A 158 -4.86 -9.07 66.33
N GLY A 159 -5.86 -8.95 67.20
CA GLY A 159 -6.00 -8.00 68.31
C GLY A 159 -7.40 -8.04 68.86
#